data_AF-A0A942CZF9-F1
#
_entry.id   AF-A0A942CZF9-F1
#
_cell.length_a   1.000
_cell.length_b   1.000
_cell.length_c   1.000
_cell.angle_alpha   90.00
_cell.angle_beta   90.00
_cell.angle_gamma   90.00
#
_symmetry.space_group_name_H-M   'P 1'
#
loop_
_entity.id
_entity.type
_entity.pdbx_description
1 polymer ?
#
loop_
_entity_poly.entity_id
_entity_poly.type
_entity_poly.pdbx_seq_one_letter_code
_entity_poly.pdbx_strand_id
1 'polypeptide(L)'
;MSSRHEHHVSTLTNPPAFARLAPPKPDNGAVPSAQVLSISLEVIDSVELAKRLSVPESWIRSRTNSKRTSDPIPHYRLGRYIRFSWGSAELSDWLQRQLVSTDGVWSRRKI
;
A
#
# COMPACT_ATOMS: atom_id res chain seq x y z
N MET A 1 -88.75 -20.61 13.30
CA MET A 1 -87.67 -21.58 13.62
C MET A 1 -86.46 -21.23 12.75
N SER A 2 -85.80 -20.12 13.13
CA SER A 2 -84.38 -20.05 13.52
C SER A 2 -83.38 -20.63 12.53
N SER A 3 -82.75 -19.76 11.76
CA SER A 3 -81.34 -19.86 11.31
C SER A 3 -80.92 -18.44 10.91
N ARG A 4 -80.48 -17.65 11.89
CA ARG A 4 -79.07 -17.43 12.24
C ARG A 4 -78.39 -16.49 11.23
N HIS A 5 -78.63 -15.20 11.42
CA HIS A 5 -77.79 -14.12 10.91
C HIS A 5 -76.85 -13.68 12.02
N GLU A 6 -75.57 -14.00 11.88
CA GLU A 6 -74.46 -13.52 12.71
C GLU A 6 -73.19 -13.65 11.87
N HIS A 7 -72.17 -12.79 11.89
CA HIS A 7 -71.96 -11.41 12.29
C HIS A 7 -70.68 -11.01 11.54
N HIS A 8 -70.60 -9.76 11.11
CA HIS A 8 -69.39 -9.16 10.54
C HIS A 8 -68.27 -9.12 11.61
N VAL A 9 -66.98 -9.30 11.23
CA VAL A 9 -65.78 -8.52 11.64
C VAL A 9 -64.48 -9.26 11.30
N SER A 10 -63.60 -8.54 10.59
CA SER A 10 -62.24 -8.85 10.15
C SER A 10 -61.21 -9.00 11.30
N THR A 11 -60.09 -9.72 11.08
CA THR A 11 -58.70 -9.26 11.32
C THR A 11 -57.66 -10.36 11.04
N LEU A 12 -56.76 -10.02 10.11
CA LEU A 12 -55.34 -10.38 9.95
C LEU A 12 -54.70 -11.41 10.91
N THR A 13 -54.25 -12.56 10.37
CA THR A 13 -52.99 -13.22 10.79
C THR A 13 -52.55 -14.23 9.72
N ASN A 14 -51.51 -13.89 8.95
CA ASN A 14 -50.78 -14.83 8.09
C ASN A 14 -49.57 -15.36 8.92
N PRO A 15 -49.18 -16.64 8.77
CA PRO A 15 -48.44 -17.40 9.77
C PRO A 15 -46.93 -17.13 9.77
N PRO A 16 -46.22 -17.50 10.86
CA PRO A 16 -44.77 -17.31 10.93
C PRO A 16 -43.98 -18.49 10.37
N ALA A 17 -42.82 -18.11 9.83
CA ALA A 17 -41.53 -18.77 9.95
C ALA A 17 -41.40 -20.22 9.46
N PHE A 18 -40.72 -20.41 8.34
CA PHE A 18 -39.37 -20.97 8.32
C PHE A 18 -38.84 -20.92 6.88
N ALA A 19 -38.25 -19.78 6.54
CA ALA A 19 -37.35 -19.68 5.41
C ALA A 19 -36.14 -20.59 5.65
N ARG A 20 -36.12 -21.79 5.06
CA ARG A 20 -34.89 -22.54 4.78
C ARG A 20 -34.51 -22.28 3.33
N LEU A 21 -34.06 -21.05 3.07
CA LEU A 21 -33.33 -20.71 1.86
C LEU A 21 -32.05 -21.56 1.85
N ALA A 22 -31.90 -22.38 0.82
CA ALA A 22 -30.61 -22.91 0.43
C ALA A 22 -29.61 -21.74 0.26
N PRO A 23 -28.32 -21.91 0.60
CA PRO A 23 -27.33 -20.89 0.25
C PRO A 23 -27.38 -20.68 -1.27
N PRO A 24 -27.52 -19.44 -1.76
CA PRO A 24 -27.38 -19.18 -3.18
C PRO A 24 -25.99 -19.64 -3.60
N LYS A 25 -25.97 -20.39 -4.70
CA LYS A 25 -24.78 -20.73 -5.49
C LYS A 25 -23.88 -19.50 -5.56
N PRO A 26 -22.54 -19.64 -5.40
CA PRO A 26 -21.65 -18.51 -5.51
C PRO A 26 -21.81 -17.94 -6.91
N ASP A 27 -22.52 -16.81 -7.00
CA ASP A 27 -22.40 -15.92 -8.13
C ASP A 27 -20.91 -15.62 -8.22
N ASN A 28 -20.32 -15.92 -9.37
CA ASN A 28 -19.04 -15.35 -9.79
C ASN A 28 -19.24 -13.83 -9.96
N GLY A 29 -19.55 -13.15 -8.86
CA GLY A 29 -19.39 -11.72 -8.75
C GLY A 29 -17.91 -11.48 -8.88
N ALA A 30 -17.53 -10.73 -9.90
CA ALA A 30 -16.22 -10.16 -10.03
C ALA A 30 -15.84 -9.52 -8.69
N VAL A 31 -15.06 -10.25 -7.88
CA VAL A 31 -14.04 -9.56 -7.11
C VAL A 31 -13.21 -8.85 -8.17
N PRO A 32 -13.10 -7.52 -8.19
CA PRO A 32 -11.94 -6.96 -8.83
C PRO A 32 -10.79 -7.65 -8.12
N SER A 33 -10.14 -8.58 -8.81
CA SER A 33 -8.85 -9.11 -8.41
C SER A 33 -8.04 -7.86 -8.19
N ALA A 34 -7.98 -7.41 -6.94
CA ALA A 34 -7.10 -6.35 -6.51
C ALA A 34 -5.77 -6.98 -6.81
N GLN A 35 -5.26 -6.69 -8.01
CA GLN A 35 -3.98 -7.15 -8.47
C GLN A 35 -3.07 -6.70 -7.36
N VAL A 36 -2.60 -7.65 -6.55
CA VAL A 36 -1.60 -7.36 -5.54
C VAL A 36 -0.42 -6.97 -6.41
N LEU A 37 -0.23 -5.66 -6.59
CA LEU A 37 0.94 -5.12 -7.23
C LEU A 37 2.07 -5.61 -6.34
N SER A 38 2.68 -6.72 -6.75
CA SER A 38 3.80 -7.34 -6.06
C SER A 38 4.93 -6.34 -6.15
N ILE A 39 4.96 -5.42 -5.18
CA ILE A 39 6.03 -4.46 -5.00
C ILE A 39 7.21 -5.33 -4.59
N SER A 40 8.05 -5.65 -5.57
CA SER A 40 9.27 -6.41 -5.38
C SER A 40 10.20 -5.57 -4.52
N LEU A 41 10.09 -5.72 -3.20
CA LEU A 41 10.99 -5.12 -2.23
C LEU A 41 12.31 -5.86 -2.33
N GLU A 42 13.23 -5.30 -3.10
CA GLU A 42 14.54 -5.90 -3.35
C GLU A 42 15.56 -5.31 -2.38
N VAL A 43 16.27 -6.17 -1.64
CA VAL A 43 17.30 -5.74 -0.71
C VAL A 43 18.67 -5.71 -1.39
N ILE A 44 19.13 -4.51 -1.72
CA ILE A 44 20.38 -4.27 -2.46
C ILE A 44 21.51 -3.77 -1.57
N ASP A 45 22.74 -3.84 -2.06
CA ASP A 45 23.93 -3.31 -1.39
C ASP A 45 24.25 -1.86 -1.81
N SER A 46 25.33 -1.29 -1.26
CA SER A 46 25.78 0.07 -1.57
C SER A 46 26.24 0.24 -3.02
N VAL A 47 26.83 -0.80 -3.62
CA VAL A 47 27.37 -0.77 -4.98
C VAL A 47 26.23 -0.78 -6.00
N GLU A 48 25.22 -1.60 -5.76
CA GLU A 48 24.06 -1.74 -6.61
C GLU A 48 23.17 -0.48 -6.52
N LEU A 49 22.98 0.07 -5.31
CA LEU A 49 22.28 1.35 -5.15
C LEU A 49 23.02 2.48 -5.87
N ALA A 50 24.35 2.51 -5.77
CA ALA A 50 25.19 3.49 -6.46
C ALA A 50 25.01 3.42 -7.99
N LYS A 51 25.00 2.21 -8.57
CA LYS A 51 24.74 2.01 -10.01
C LYS A 51 23.35 2.48 -10.42
N ARG A 52 22.32 2.13 -9.66
CA ARG A 52 20.92 2.49 -9.97
C ARG A 52 20.68 4.00 -9.91
N LEU A 53 21.29 4.68 -8.94
CA LEU A 53 21.22 6.14 -8.81
C LEU A 53 22.26 6.87 -9.67
N SER A 54 23.14 6.15 -10.37
CA SER A 54 24.26 6.70 -11.15
C SER A 54 25.17 7.63 -10.34
N VAL A 55 25.42 7.30 -9.08
CA VAL A 55 26.30 8.05 -8.16
C VAL A 55 27.48 7.19 -7.69
N PRO A 56 28.58 7.78 -7.20
CA PRO A 56 29.68 7.02 -6.63
C PRO A 56 29.28 6.26 -5.36
N GLU A 57 29.84 5.06 -5.14
CA GLU A 57 29.60 4.28 -3.91
C GLU A 57 30.05 5.05 -2.63
N SER A 58 31.15 5.79 -2.72
CA SER A 58 31.65 6.64 -1.64
C SER A 58 30.64 7.73 -1.24
N TRP A 59 29.83 8.21 -2.19
CA TRP A 59 28.75 9.15 -1.94
C TRP A 59 27.63 8.48 -1.14
N ILE A 60 27.20 7.27 -1.53
CA ILE A 60 26.21 6.47 -0.79
C ILE A 60 26.67 6.23 0.65
N ARG A 61 27.91 5.77 0.85
CA ARG A 61 28.48 5.54 2.19
C ARG A 61 28.52 6.82 3.03
N SER A 62 28.84 7.96 2.42
CA SER A 62 28.85 9.25 3.11
C SER A 62 27.44 9.70 3.49
N ARG A 63 26.45 9.45 2.62
CA ARG A 63 25.06 9.84 2.82
C ARG A 63 24.29 8.92 3.77
N THR A 64 24.80 7.70 3.98
CA THR A 64 24.31 6.78 5.01
C THR A 64 24.68 7.22 6.42
N ASN A 65 25.70 8.08 6.57
CA ASN A 65 26.18 8.52 7.87
C ASN A 65 25.32 9.67 8.43
N SER A 66 24.44 9.35 9.40
CA SER A 66 23.58 10.31 10.11
C SER A 66 24.33 11.47 10.77
N LYS A 67 25.63 11.32 11.05
CA LYS A 67 26.45 12.39 11.65
C LYS A 67 26.87 13.45 10.62
N ARG A 68 26.96 13.10 9.34
CA ARG A 68 27.43 14.00 8.26
C ARG A 68 26.29 14.58 7.43
N THR A 69 25.07 14.11 7.67
CA THR A 69 23.93 14.31 6.80
C THR A 69 22.68 14.50 7.64
N SER A 70 21.95 15.59 7.41
CA SER A 70 20.69 15.86 8.12
C SER A 70 19.58 14.87 7.76
N ASP A 71 19.63 14.27 6.57
CA ASP A 71 18.62 13.33 6.07
C ASP A 71 19.28 12.08 5.45
N PRO A 72 19.68 11.11 6.29
CA PRO A 72 20.45 9.96 5.85
C PRO A 72 19.60 8.97 5.05
N ILE A 73 20.22 8.27 4.10
CA ILE A 73 19.52 7.26 3.29
C ILE A 73 18.95 6.17 4.22
N PRO A 74 17.66 5.82 4.11
CA PRO A 74 17.07 4.74 4.89
C PRO A 74 17.74 3.42 4.54
N HIS A 75 18.29 2.76 5.57
CA HIS A 75 19.11 1.56 5.40
C HIS A 75 18.96 0.58 6.57
N TYR A 76 19.16 -0.69 6.28
CA TYR A 76 19.25 -1.76 7.27
C TYR A 76 20.70 -1.94 7.68
N ARG A 77 20.97 -1.80 8.98
CA ARG A 77 22.29 -2.04 9.56
C ARG A 77 22.38 -3.47 10.08
N LEU A 78 22.95 -4.36 9.27
CA LEU A 78 23.21 -5.76 9.59
C LEU A 78 24.67 -5.91 10.07
N GLY A 79 25.00 -5.24 11.17
CA GLY A 79 26.36 -5.22 11.74
C GLY A 79 27.35 -4.45 10.86
N ARG A 80 28.30 -5.16 10.23
CA ARG A 80 29.26 -4.57 9.28
C ARG A 80 28.67 -4.29 7.90
N TYR A 81 27.54 -4.91 7.59
CA TYR A 81 26.89 -4.79 6.30
C TYR A 81 25.74 -3.79 6.38
N ILE A 82 25.60 -3.02 5.31
CA ILE A 82 24.49 -2.09 5.13
C ILE A 82 23.73 -2.53 3.89
N ARG A 83 22.41 -2.60 4.00
CA ARG A 83 21.51 -2.95 2.92
C ARG A 83 20.44 -1.89 2.74
N PHE A 84 19.94 -1.77 1.52
CA PHE A 84 18.90 -0.82 1.16
C PHE A 84 17.71 -1.56 0.58
N SER A 85 16.49 -1.21 0.98
CA SER A 85 15.28 -1.75 0.35
C SER A 85 14.91 -0.91 -0.87
N TRP A 86 15.29 -1.40 -2.04
CA TRP A 86 14.86 -0.86 -3.32
C TRP A 86 13.37 -1.11 -3.55
N GLY A 87 12.65 -0.09 -4.03
CA GLY A 87 11.21 -0.15 -4.22
C GLY A 87 10.39 -0.06 -2.92
N SER A 88 11.03 0.15 -1.76
CA SER A 88 10.32 0.43 -0.51
C SER A 88 9.82 1.87 -0.47
N ALA A 89 8.65 2.05 0.15
CA ALA A 89 8.06 3.37 0.40
C ALA A 89 9.05 4.30 1.12
N GLU A 90 9.83 3.79 2.07
CA GLU A 90 10.85 4.56 2.80
C GLU A 90 11.91 5.18 1.87
N LEU A 91 12.44 4.39 0.93
CA LEU A 91 13.48 4.87 0.01
C LEU A 91 12.88 5.85 -1.02
N SER A 92 11.69 5.55 -1.53
CA SER A 92 10.97 6.42 -2.46
C SER A 92 10.63 7.77 -1.84
N ASP A 93 10.15 7.76 -0.59
CA ASP A 93 9.85 8.96 0.16
C ASP A 93 11.12 9.78 0.48
N TRP A 94 12.22 9.11 0.83
CA TRP A 94 13.51 9.80 0.95
C TRP A 94 13.95 10.44 -0.38
N LEU A 95 13.82 9.75 -1.51
CA LEU A 95 14.11 10.32 -2.84
C LEU A 95 13.20 11.53 -3.14
N GLN A 96 11.94 11.48 -2.72
CA GLN A 96 11.00 12.60 -2.81
C GLN A 96 11.47 13.82 -1.99
N ARG A 97 12.04 13.61 -0.81
CA ARG A 97 12.62 14.69 0.01
C ARG A 97 13.88 15.28 -0.62
N GLN A 98 14.65 14.47 -1.35
CA GLN A 98 15.86 14.91 -2.07
C GLN A 98 15.55 15.53 -3.45
N LEU A 99 14.33 15.35 -3.98
CA LEU A 99 13.82 16.04 -5.16
C LEU A 99 13.69 17.53 -4.83
N VAL A 100 14.79 18.26 -4.99
CA VAL A 100 14.77 19.73 -5.03
C VAL A 100 14.14 20.11 -6.37
N SER A 101 12.91 20.64 -6.36
CA SER A 101 12.35 21.28 -7.53
C SER A 101 13.33 22.34 -8.01
N THR A 102 13.95 22.08 -9.16
CA THR A 102 14.86 23.00 -9.81
C THR A 102 14.03 24.08 -10.51
N ASP A 103 13.28 24.87 -9.75
CA ASP A 103 12.87 26.22 -10.16
C ASP A 103 13.85 27.24 -9.57
N GLY A 104 15.15 27.07 -9.85
CA GLY A 104 16.13 28.02 -9.32
C GLY A 104 17.59 27.62 -9.52
N VAL A 105 18.10 27.80 -10.75
CA VAL A 105 19.49 28.22 -11.02
C VAL A 105 20.59 27.45 -10.27
N TRP A 106 20.78 26.15 -10.55
CA TRP A 106 22.06 25.51 -10.22
C TRP A 106 23.12 25.93 -11.25
N SER A 107 23.81 27.02 -10.92
CA SER A 107 24.95 27.53 -11.67
C SER A 107 26.05 26.46 -11.75
N ARG A 108 26.19 25.89 -12.95
CA ARG A 108 27.27 24.99 -13.37
C ARG A 108 28.60 25.71 -13.22
N ARG A 109 29.28 25.54 -12.07
CA ARG A 109 30.66 26.01 -11.90
C ARG A 109 31.57 25.13 -12.76
N LYS A 110 31.96 25.65 -13.93
CA LYS A 110 33.04 25.11 -14.78
C LYS A 110 34.36 25.11 -14.00
N ILE A 111 35.18 24.10 -14.27
CA ILE A 111 36.64 24.22 -14.29
C ILE A 111 37.02 24.25 -15.77
#